data_AF-A0A538GQ24-F1
#
_entry.id   AF-A0A538GQ24-F1
#
_cell.length_a   1.000
_cell.length_b   1.000
_cell.length_c   1.000
_cell.angle_alpha   90.00
_cell.angle_beta   90.00
_cell.angle_gamma   90.00
#
_symmetry.space_group_name_H-M   'P 1'
#
loop_
_entity.id
_entity.type
_entity.pdbx_description
1 polymer ?
#
loop_
_entity_poly.entity_id
_entity_poly.type
_entity_poly.pdbx_seq_one_letter_code
_entity_poly.pdbx_strand_id
1 'polypeptide(L)'
;MVANLRHGSPRRELGDALLDQRVVAGVGNIWKAESLWHARLSPRLPVGEASDDELESVLHEASRLMRAAVERWSDGRAVYKRAGRPCRRCGEPIRSRGQGDANRTAYWCPRCQRGEEPPGA
;
A
#
# COMPACT_ATOMS: atom_id res chain seq x y z
N MET A 1 4.61 -15.95 0.67
CA MET A 1 3.87 -14.77 1.15
C MET A 1 2.60 -14.52 0.34
N VAL A 2 2.62 -14.58 -1.00
CA VAL A 2 1.41 -14.50 -1.85
C VAL A 2 0.35 -15.50 -1.43
N ALA A 3 0.73 -16.77 -1.19
CA ALA A 3 -0.18 -17.78 -0.66
C ALA A 3 -0.89 -17.30 0.63
N ASN A 4 -0.19 -16.74 1.62
CA ASN A 4 -0.81 -16.26 2.86
C ASN A 4 -1.82 -15.12 2.63
N LEU A 5 -1.54 -14.22 1.68
CA LEU A 5 -2.49 -13.18 1.27
C LEU A 5 -3.76 -13.80 0.69
N ARG A 6 -3.62 -14.83 -0.16
CA ARG A 6 -4.73 -15.57 -0.77
C ARG A 6 -5.54 -16.42 0.21
N HIS A 7 -4.93 -16.94 1.27
CA HIS A 7 -5.64 -17.68 2.32
C HIS A 7 -6.52 -16.76 3.19
N GLY A 8 -6.25 -15.45 3.19
CA GLY A 8 -7.11 -14.46 3.85
C GLY A 8 -8.44 -14.24 3.13
N SER A 9 -9.25 -13.33 3.65
CA SER A 9 -10.49 -12.93 2.98
C SER A 9 -10.17 -12.23 1.64
N PRO A 10 -10.73 -12.68 0.49
CA PRO A 10 -10.48 -12.05 -0.81
C PRO A 10 -11.08 -10.64 -0.91
N ARG A 11 -12.08 -10.32 -0.06
CA ARG A 11 -12.69 -8.99 0.04
C ARG A 11 -11.92 -8.03 0.94
N ARG A 12 -10.91 -8.51 1.67
CA ARG A 12 -10.07 -7.67 2.51
C ARG A 12 -9.31 -6.69 1.61
N GLU A 13 -9.29 -5.43 2.00
CA GLU A 13 -8.49 -4.42 1.31
C GLU A 13 -6.99 -4.75 1.46
N LEU A 14 -6.24 -4.64 0.36
CA LEU A 14 -4.84 -5.01 0.29
C LEU A 14 -3.97 -4.29 1.33
N GLY A 15 -4.24 -3.01 1.58
CA GLY A 15 -3.53 -2.23 2.59
C GLY A 15 -3.72 -2.77 4.01
N ASP A 16 -4.91 -3.25 4.34
CA ASP A 16 -5.17 -3.87 5.64
C ASP A 16 -4.53 -5.25 5.75
N ALA A 17 -4.60 -6.06 4.68
CA ALA A 17 -3.96 -7.37 4.63
C ALA A 17 -2.44 -7.30 4.85
N LEU A 18 -1.78 -6.28 4.30
CA LEU A 18 -0.33 -6.05 4.46
C LEU A 18 0.09 -5.67 5.89
N LEU A 19 -0.84 -5.22 6.75
CA LEU A 19 -0.53 -4.91 8.15
C LEU A 19 -0.69 -6.13 9.07
N ASP A 20 -1.30 -7.21 8.59
CA ASP A 20 -1.43 -8.45 9.35
C ASP A 20 -0.08 -9.15 9.47
N GLN A 21 0.50 -9.11 10.67
CA GLN A 21 1.82 -9.68 10.94
C GLN A 21 1.85 -11.21 10.79
N ARG A 22 0.68 -11.88 10.69
CA ARG A 22 0.59 -13.32 10.36
C ARG A 22 0.71 -13.57 8.85
N VAL A 23 0.42 -12.57 8.03
CA VAL A 23 0.52 -12.65 6.57
C VAL A 23 1.92 -12.26 6.10
N VAL A 24 2.39 -11.09 6.54
CA VAL A 24 3.73 -10.57 6.25
C VAL A 24 4.28 -9.80 7.45
N ALA A 25 5.34 -10.32 8.05
CA ALA A 25 5.98 -9.68 9.20
C ALA A 25 6.83 -8.47 8.78
N GLY A 26 6.86 -7.44 9.63
CA GLY A 26 7.73 -6.27 9.47
C GLY A 26 7.13 -5.13 8.63
N VAL A 27 6.07 -5.41 7.86
CA VAL A 27 5.36 -4.36 7.11
C VAL A 27 4.50 -3.54 8.06
N GLY A 28 4.96 -2.32 8.34
CA GLY A 28 4.21 -1.29 9.07
C GLY A 28 3.58 -0.24 8.14
N ASN A 29 2.94 0.78 8.72
CA ASN A 29 2.14 1.73 7.95
C ASN A 29 2.94 2.57 6.93
N ILE A 30 4.22 2.81 7.18
CA ILE A 30 5.12 3.46 6.22
C ILE A 30 5.33 2.54 5.02
N TRP A 31 5.80 1.31 5.27
CA TRP A 31 6.13 0.35 4.21
C TRP A 31 4.91 -0.04 3.40
N LYS A 32 3.75 -0.25 4.05
CA LYS A 32 2.46 -0.40 3.38
C LYS A 32 2.21 0.71 2.35
N ALA A 33 2.28 1.97 2.79
CA ALA A 33 1.93 3.11 1.94
C ALA A 33 2.91 3.27 0.78
N GLU A 34 4.20 3.18 1.06
CA GLU A 34 5.25 3.40 0.06
C GLU A 34 5.33 2.23 -0.94
N SER A 35 5.26 0.97 -0.49
CA SER A 35 5.32 -0.18 -1.40
C SER A 35 4.13 -0.24 -2.36
N LEU A 36 2.92 0.05 -1.86
CA LEU A 36 1.71 0.15 -2.69
C LEU A 36 1.82 1.28 -3.73
N TRP A 37 2.41 2.42 -3.37
CA TRP A 37 2.65 3.49 -4.33
C TRP A 37 3.64 3.06 -5.42
N HIS A 38 4.74 2.40 -5.03
CA HIS A 38 5.74 1.86 -5.97
C HIS A 38 5.13 0.82 -6.91
N ALA A 39 4.35 -0.13 -6.38
CA ALA A 39 3.66 -1.17 -7.13
C ALA A 39 2.40 -0.69 -7.88
N ARG A 40 2.01 0.58 -7.72
CA ARG A 40 0.84 1.19 -8.40
C ARG A 40 -0.51 0.56 -8.03
N LEU A 41 -0.63 0.07 -6.81
CA LEU A 41 -1.88 -0.53 -6.31
C LEU A 41 -2.48 0.31 -5.19
N SER A 42 -3.80 0.47 -5.22
CA SER A 42 -4.54 1.16 -4.18
C SER A 42 -4.52 0.34 -2.89
N PRO A 43 -4.39 0.97 -1.72
CA PRO A 43 -4.60 0.27 -0.45
C PRO A 43 -6.00 -0.31 -0.33
N ARG A 44 -6.98 0.18 -1.10
CA ARG A 44 -8.37 -0.30 -1.10
C ARG A 44 -8.66 -1.41 -2.11
N LEU A 45 -7.71 -1.75 -2.98
CA LEU A 45 -7.88 -2.85 -3.92
C LEU A 45 -8.17 -4.13 -3.11
N PRO A 46 -9.28 -4.84 -3.35
CA PRO A 46 -9.52 -6.12 -2.70
C PRO A 46 -8.42 -7.13 -3.09
N VAL A 47 -7.94 -7.92 -2.12
CA VAL A 47 -6.88 -8.90 -2.37
C VAL A 47 -7.25 -9.86 -3.51
N GLY A 48 -8.52 -10.23 -3.62
CA GLY A 48 -9.03 -11.11 -4.68
C GLY A 48 -8.93 -10.52 -6.10
N GLU A 49 -8.86 -9.18 -6.23
CA GLU A 49 -8.79 -8.48 -7.52
C GLU A 49 -7.35 -8.15 -7.96
N ALA A 50 -6.37 -8.35 -7.07
CA ALA A 50 -4.96 -8.26 -7.43
C ALA A 50 -4.54 -9.57 -8.12
N SER A 51 -3.68 -9.50 -9.15
CA SER A 51 -2.98 -10.67 -9.69
C SER A 51 -1.87 -11.15 -8.74
N ASP A 52 -1.39 -12.38 -8.91
CA ASP A 52 -0.26 -12.86 -8.10
C ASP A 52 1.02 -12.04 -8.35
N ASP A 53 1.26 -11.61 -9.60
CA ASP A 53 2.38 -10.72 -9.95
C ASP A 53 2.26 -9.34 -9.27
N GLU A 54 1.04 -8.80 -9.18
CA GLU A 54 0.76 -7.55 -8.46
C GLU A 54 1.03 -7.70 -6.95
N LEU A 55 0.61 -8.82 -6.36
CA LEU A 55 0.88 -9.12 -4.95
C LEU A 55 2.38 -9.31 -4.69
N GLU A 56 3.08 -10.04 -5.56
CA GLU A 56 4.53 -10.22 -5.49
C GLU A 56 5.27 -8.89 -5.62
N SER A 57 4.86 -8.04 -6.57
CA SER A 57 5.43 -6.71 -6.77
C SER A 57 5.38 -5.86 -5.50
N VAL A 58 4.23 -5.80 -4.81
CA VAL A 58 4.11 -5.05 -3.55
C VAL A 58 5.02 -5.60 -2.46
N LEU A 59 5.10 -6.93 -2.32
CA LEU A 59 5.95 -7.57 -1.32
C LEU A 59 7.44 -7.33 -1.61
N HIS A 60 7.83 -7.40 -2.87
CA HIS A 60 9.18 -7.09 -3.34
C HIS A 60 9.55 -5.63 -3.05
N GLU A 61 8.66 -4.67 -3.38
CA GLU A 61 8.89 -3.26 -3.10
C GLU A 61 8.98 -2.97 -1.59
N ALA A 62 8.15 -3.63 -0.77
CA ALA A 62 8.25 -3.51 0.68
C ALA A 62 9.62 -4.00 1.19
N SER A 63 10.04 -5.20 0.77
CA SER A 63 11.36 -5.76 1.13
C SER A 63 12.50 -4.85 0.69
N ARG A 64 12.46 -4.35 -0.54
CA ARG A 64 13.46 -3.44 -1.12
C ARG A 64 13.60 -2.16 -0.30
N LEU A 65 12.47 -1.51 0.01
CA LEU A 65 12.44 -0.27 0.79
C LEU A 65 12.92 -0.47 2.23
N MET A 66 12.49 -1.55 2.88
CA MET A 66 12.91 -1.88 4.24
C MET A 66 14.42 -2.13 4.33
N ARG A 67 14.98 -2.90 3.39
CA ARG A 67 16.43 -3.16 3.33
C ARG A 67 17.23 -1.88 3.09
N ALA A 68 16.80 -1.05 2.14
CA ALA A 68 17.45 0.23 1.86
C ALA A 68 17.43 1.18 3.08
N ALA A 69 16.36 1.12 3.88
CA ALA A 69 16.21 1.94 5.07
C ALA A 69 17.12 1.54 6.24
N VAL A 70 17.53 0.28 6.31
CA VAL A 70 18.55 -0.20 7.27
C VAL A 70 19.90 0.43 6.97
N GLU A 71 20.29 0.46 5.69
CA GLU A 71 21.56 1.07 5.26
C GLU A 71 21.55 2.59 5.48
N ARG A 72 20.47 3.25 5.04
CA ARG A 72 20.32 4.68 5.20
C ARG A 72 18.86 5.10 5.16
N TRP A 73 18.36 5.58 6.29
CA TRP A 73 17.08 6.26 6.32
C TRP A 73 17.14 7.60 5.58
N SER A 74 16.16 7.86 4.71
CA SER A 74 15.94 9.20 4.15
C SER A 74 14.46 9.58 4.28
N ASP A 75 14.18 10.86 4.52
CA ASP A 75 12.81 11.35 4.67
C ASP A 75 12.03 11.43 3.33
N GLY A 76 12.57 10.82 2.26
CA GLY A 76 12.13 10.86 0.87
C GLY A 76 10.79 10.17 0.56
N ARG A 77 9.87 10.08 1.52
CA ARG A 77 8.54 9.46 1.39
C ARG A 77 7.75 10.01 0.21
N ALA A 78 7.18 9.13 -0.60
CA ALA A 78 6.35 9.49 -1.73
C ALA A 78 4.93 9.85 -1.32
N VAL A 79 4.33 9.11 -0.38
CA VAL A 79 2.91 9.23 -0.01
C VAL A 79 2.63 9.25 1.49
N TYR A 80 3.41 8.55 2.31
CA TYR A 80 3.14 8.46 3.74
C TYR A 80 3.24 9.82 4.43
N LYS A 81 2.18 10.19 5.17
CA LYS A 81 2.03 11.52 5.81
C LYS A 81 2.18 12.69 4.83
N ARG A 82 1.80 12.49 3.57
CA ARG A 82 1.83 13.53 2.52
C ARG A 82 0.44 13.86 1.98
N ALA A 83 -0.63 13.57 2.73
CA ALA A 83 -2.00 13.93 2.34
C ALA A 83 -2.09 15.40 1.92
N GLY A 84 -2.79 15.67 0.81
CA GLY A 84 -2.92 17.00 0.21
C GLY A 84 -1.69 17.51 -0.57
N ARG A 85 -0.51 16.89 -0.41
CA ARG A 85 0.68 17.25 -1.20
C ARG A 85 0.60 16.63 -2.59
N PRO A 86 1.24 17.24 -3.61
CA PRO A 86 1.26 16.68 -4.96
C PRO A 86 2.00 15.34 -4.99
N CYS A 87 1.43 14.37 -5.70
CA CYS A 87 2.07 13.10 -6.00
C CYS A 87 3.37 13.33 -6.78
N ARG A 88 4.45 12.67 -6.36
CA ARG A 88 5.77 12.78 -7.01
C ARG A 88 5.81 12.25 -8.45
N ARG A 89 4.77 11.53 -8.89
CA ARG A 89 4.70 10.93 -10.23
C ARG A 89 3.82 11.72 -11.20
N CYS A 90 2.73 12.31 -10.72
CA CYS A 90 1.70 12.91 -11.59
C CYS A 90 1.11 14.23 -11.09
N GLY A 91 1.54 14.75 -9.93
CA GLY A 91 1.04 16.00 -9.36
C GLY A 91 -0.29 15.91 -8.61
N GLU A 92 -1.11 14.89 -8.85
CA GLU A 92 -2.41 14.70 -8.19
C GLU A 92 -2.26 14.67 -6.65
N PRO A 93 -3.09 15.39 -5.88
CA PRO A 93 -3.01 15.40 -4.42
C PRO A 93 -3.14 13.99 -3.82
N ILE A 94 -2.23 13.67 -2.89
CA ILE A 94 -2.28 12.41 -2.14
C ILE A 94 -3.52 12.41 -1.25
N ARG A 95 -4.30 11.34 -1.32
CA ARG A 95 -5.47 11.11 -0.46
C ARG A 95 -5.07 10.32 0.78
N SER A 96 -5.87 10.44 1.84
CA SER A 96 -5.74 9.61 3.04
C SER A 96 -7.09 9.30 3.66
N ARG A 97 -7.23 8.10 4.22
CA ARG A 97 -8.44 7.65 4.93
C ARG A 97 -8.05 6.59 5.95
N GLY A 98 -8.81 6.49 7.03
CA GLY A 98 -8.77 5.33 7.93
C GLY A 98 -9.04 4.02 7.18
N GLN A 99 -8.39 2.93 7.59
CA GLN A 99 -8.48 1.63 6.92
C GLN A 99 -8.39 0.48 7.94
N GLY A 100 -9.19 -0.56 7.71
CA GLY A 100 -9.23 -1.78 8.51
C GLY A 100 -9.73 -1.58 9.94
N ASP A 101 -9.79 -2.67 10.70
CA ASP A 101 -10.31 -2.68 12.08
C ASP A 101 -9.47 -1.79 13.02
N ALA A 102 -8.16 -1.72 12.78
CA ALA A 102 -7.23 -0.89 13.54
C ALA A 102 -7.22 0.58 13.09
N ASN A 103 -8.07 0.97 12.13
CA ASN A 103 -8.22 2.31 11.59
C ASN A 103 -6.88 2.99 11.22
N ARG A 104 -5.94 2.21 10.67
CA ARG A 104 -4.59 2.70 10.35
C ARG A 104 -4.64 3.49 9.06
N THR A 105 -4.40 4.80 9.14
CA THR A 105 -4.48 5.71 7.98
C THR A 105 -3.71 5.17 6.78
N ALA A 106 -4.43 4.94 5.67
CA ALA A 106 -3.88 4.69 4.35
C ALA A 106 -3.55 6.01 3.66
N TYR A 107 -2.48 6.02 2.86
CA TYR A 107 -2.07 7.14 2.02
C TYR A 107 -1.84 6.62 0.61
N TRP A 108 -2.42 7.28 -0.41
CA TRP A 108 -2.28 6.85 -1.79
C TRP A 108 -2.49 8.02 -2.76
N CYS A 109 -1.98 7.88 -3.98
CA CYS A 109 -2.29 8.77 -5.09
C CYS A 109 -3.47 8.19 -5.90
N PRO A 110 -4.58 8.92 -6.04
CA PRO A 110 -5.78 8.38 -6.68
C PRO A 110 -5.63 8.14 -8.18
N ARG A 111 -4.69 8.84 -8.82
CA ARG A 111 -4.42 8.72 -10.25
C ARG A 111 -3.41 7.62 -10.57
N CYS A 112 -2.45 7.37 -9.69
CA CYS A 112 -1.34 6.44 -9.96
C CYS A 112 -1.55 5.04 -9.44
N GLN A 113 -2.55 4.81 -8.60
CA GLN A 113 -2.78 3.54 -7.92
C GLN A 113 -4.13 2.97 -8.33
N ARG A 114 -4.13 1.80 -8.99
CA ARG A 114 -5.33 1.10 -9.47
C ARG A 114 -6.13 0.54 -8.29
N GLY A 115 -7.47 0.52 -8.39
CA GLY A 115 -8.35 0.00 -7.33
C GLY A 115 -8.89 1.09 -6.41
N GLU A 116 -9.05 2.30 -6.94
CA GLU A 116 -9.91 3.32 -6.36
C GLU A 116 -11.23 3.32 -7.11
N GLU A 117 -12.33 3.15 -6.38
CA GLU A 117 -13.65 3.48 -6.87
C GLU A 117 -13.71 4.99 -7.13
N PRO A 118 -14.23 5.46 -8.28
CA PRO A 118 -14.43 6.88 -8.50
C PRO A 118 -15.33 7.44 -7.38
N PRO A 119 -15.09 8.67 -6.90
CA PRO A 119 -15.93 9.24 -5.86
C PRO A 119 -17.38 9.34 -6.36
N GLY A 120 -18.29 8.52 -5.82
CA GLY A 120 -19.73 8.59 -6.09
C GLY A 120 -20.45 7.32 -6.56
N ALA A 121 -19.94 6.11 -6.26
CA ALA A 121 -20.78 4.90 -6.27
C ALA A 121 -21.63 4.80 -5.00
#